data_AF-A0A7V5V677-F1
#
_entry.id   AF-A0A7V5V677-F1
#
_cell.length_a   1.000
_cell.length_b   1.000
_cell.length_c   1.000
_cell.angle_alpha   90.00
_cell.angle_beta   90.00
_cell.angle_gamma   90.00
#
_symmetry.space_group_name_H-M   'P 1'
#
loop_
_entity.id
_entity.type
_entity.pdbx_description
1 polymer ?
#
loop_
_entity_poly.entity_id
_entity_poly.type
_entity_poly.pdbx_seq_one_letter_code
_entity_poly.pdbx_strand_id
1 'polypeptide(L)'
;VESDFSTEISASIQSADLNISSPVDGTFFTPDESIQCTASATDVDGSDISAAIQWSSDLDGLLGTGSSFEVSTLSPGTHDITARVTDANGQIHAKSTMITVDDPATLTAFSMTDIVSYATGQDGIGTVTVAENSAGVTMVGNRWIKTGQLYTITADTILEFDFLSTTEGEIHGIGFDEDDDITNNKRVFQIFGSQTWRDAVQVSPKYSSTDIGKWVHFSIAVGQFYTGGNMRMVLVNDHDNAPANGSGSFRNIRVRHALLDFNRTGVISYGSGQDGSGTVTVEDSGATLAITGNRWVQTQQLFTVTPETVIEFDFLSSAEGEIHGIGFDEDGDLFNSPRVFQLFGCQTWNKAIQVIPQYTTTDIGNWVHFTIAAGEFYTGTDMRMVFVNDDDRDPATGSEHFKNVKVHQVISKTLGDASTSDYTGTIAETFTNLDTAINEGADHISTWSWSSPAPHTPANTIILQADLSNIPANAYITEARLYLYQTGSVGAAEYANSIHKIIGSNPVIAQVTGYNARENTPWTAVPDGSSYNNVPMGLGNIAPAEDTILLDTTTGYLSWKITDMVQDWINKPETNYGLLIQGESTEIETGRTFAASENQDATIRPFIVVRYSVGM
;
A
#
# COMPACT_ATOMS: atom_id res chain seq x y z
N VAL A 1 67.79 2.56 -29.29
CA VAL A 1 67.93 1.40 -28.38
C VAL A 1 67.12 1.77 -27.16
N GLU A 2 65.90 1.25 -27.14
CA GLU A 2 64.97 1.35 -26.03
C GLU A 2 65.57 0.70 -24.78
N SER A 3 65.25 1.24 -23.61
CA SER A 3 65.25 0.48 -22.37
C SER A 3 63.95 0.79 -21.63
N ASP A 4 63.04 -0.14 -21.87
CA ASP A 4 61.78 -0.45 -21.24
C ASP A 4 61.82 -0.41 -19.70
N PHE A 5 60.86 0.30 -19.09
CA PHE A 5 60.31 0.04 -17.75
C PHE A 5 59.01 0.85 -17.58
N SER A 6 57.90 0.32 -18.08
CA SER A 6 56.58 0.62 -17.51
C SER A 6 55.61 -0.53 -17.78
N THR A 7 55.58 -1.49 -16.87
CA THR A 7 54.41 -2.37 -16.68
C THR A 7 53.91 -2.15 -15.26
N GLU A 8 53.07 -1.13 -15.08
CA GLU A 8 52.10 -1.16 -13.98
C GLU A 8 50.88 -1.94 -14.47
N ILE A 9 50.73 -3.12 -13.88
CA ILE A 9 49.57 -3.99 -14.02
C ILE A 9 48.39 -3.26 -13.37
N SER A 10 47.40 -2.87 -14.17
CA SER A 10 46.07 -2.53 -13.65
C SER A 10 45.42 -3.83 -13.15
N ALA A 11 45.68 -4.20 -11.90
CA ALA A 11 44.89 -5.21 -11.23
C ALA A 11 43.50 -4.59 -10.99
N SER A 12 42.52 -5.02 -11.78
CA SER A 12 41.12 -4.83 -11.43
C SER A 12 40.91 -5.50 -10.08
N ILE A 13 40.65 -4.71 -9.04
CA ILE A 13 40.15 -5.20 -7.76
C ILE A 13 38.76 -5.78 -8.04
N GLN A 14 38.70 -7.09 -8.24
CA GLN A 14 37.46 -7.84 -8.30
C GLN A 14 36.92 -7.89 -6.86
N SER A 15 35.78 -7.25 -6.59
CA SER A 15 35.08 -7.34 -5.31
C SER A 15 34.23 -8.61 -5.26
N ALA A 16 33.91 -9.08 -4.05
CA ALA A 16 32.87 -10.10 -3.91
C ALA A 16 31.57 -9.60 -4.57
N ASP A 17 30.83 -10.52 -5.18
CA ASP A 17 29.55 -10.25 -5.84
C ASP A 17 28.43 -10.79 -4.97
N LEU A 18 27.37 -10.00 -4.77
CA LEU A 18 26.18 -10.36 -3.99
C LEU A 18 24.96 -10.01 -4.83
N ASN A 19 24.13 -11.01 -5.14
CA ASN A 19 22.95 -10.84 -5.96
C ASN A 19 21.73 -11.45 -5.30
N ILE A 20 20.69 -10.63 -5.11
CA ILE A 20 19.36 -11.08 -4.74
C ILE A 20 18.63 -11.48 -6.02
N SER A 21 18.08 -12.70 -6.07
CA SER A 21 17.24 -13.18 -7.16
C SER A 21 15.76 -13.29 -6.78
N SER A 22 15.46 -13.30 -5.47
CA SER A 22 14.10 -13.23 -4.94
C SER A 22 14.13 -12.68 -3.51
N PRO A 23 13.16 -11.84 -3.07
CA PRO A 23 12.06 -11.31 -3.88
C PRO A 23 12.56 -10.35 -4.98
N VAL A 24 11.72 -10.12 -6.00
CA VAL A 24 12.01 -9.16 -7.06
C VAL A 24 11.69 -7.76 -6.55
N ASP A 25 12.48 -6.77 -6.96
CA ASP A 25 12.28 -5.38 -6.56
C ASP A 25 10.91 -4.85 -6.97
N GLY A 26 10.22 -4.18 -6.06
CA GLY A 26 8.87 -3.67 -6.23
C GLY A 26 7.75 -4.71 -6.12
N THR A 27 8.04 -5.95 -5.73
CA THR A 27 6.99 -6.99 -5.61
C THR A 27 6.04 -6.69 -4.45
N PHE A 28 4.75 -6.93 -4.66
CA PHE A 28 3.71 -6.87 -3.64
C PHE A 28 3.41 -8.26 -3.09
N PHE A 29 3.26 -8.34 -1.77
CA PHE A 29 2.85 -9.54 -1.04
C PHE A 29 1.70 -9.18 -0.10
N THR A 30 0.90 -10.18 0.26
CA THR A 30 -0.11 -10.05 1.32
C THR A 30 0.47 -10.48 2.67
N PRO A 31 -0.11 -10.05 3.80
CA PRO A 31 0.30 -10.55 5.12
C PRO A 31 0.18 -12.06 5.18
N ASP A 32 1.12 -12.70 5.85
CA ASP A 32 1.17 -14.15 6.03
C ASP A 32 1.50 -14.95 4.73
N GLU A 33 1.69 -14.27 3.59
CA GLU A 33 2.19 -14.87 2.34
C GLU A 33 3.64 -15.34 2.50
N SER A 34 3.94 -16.55 2.02
CA SER A 34 5.30 -17.07 2.06
C SER A 34 6.15 -16.40 0.99
N ILE A 35 7.12 -15.61 1.43
CA ILE A 35 8.06 -14.89 0.58
C ILE A 35 9.35 -15.71 0.49
N GLN A 36 9.70 -16.11 -0.72
CA GLN A 36 10.96 -16.78 -0.98
C GLN A 36 12.09 -15.75 -1.05
N CYS A 37 13.03 -15.78 -0.11
CA CYS A 37 14.27 -15.03 -0.20
C CYS A 37 15.35 -15.94 -0.81
N THR A 38 16.01 -15.49 -1.87
CA THR A 38 17.12 -16.20 -2.54
C THR A 38 18.18 -15.21 -2.97
N ALA A 39 19.43 -15.50 -2.62
CA ALA A 39 20.59 -14.73 -3.04
C ALA A 39 21.82 -15.62 -3.23
N SER A 40 22.71 -15.19 -4.11
CA SER A 40 24.03 -15.77 -4.31
C SER A 40 25.12 -14.79 -3.92
N ALA A 41 26.20 -15.31 -3.35
CA ALA A 41 27.38 -14.54 -3.03
C ALA A 41 28.66 -15.31 -3.37
N THR A 42 29.59 -14.66 -4.05
CA THR A 42 30.92 -15.21 -4.39
C THR A 42 32.03 -14.30 -3.90
N ASP A 43 33.02 -14.85 -3.22
CA ASP A 43 34.21 -14.13 -2.76
C ASP A 43 35.15 -13.78 -3.95
N VAL A 44 36.14 -12.92 -3.69
CA VAL A 44 37.11 -12.41 -4.66
C VAL A 44 37.95 -13.51 -5.32
N ASP A 45 38.09 -14.67 -4.66
CA ASP A 45 38.78 -15.85 -5.19
C ASP A 45 37.86 -16.81 -5.98
N GLY A 46 36.58 -16.45 -6.10
CA GLY A 46 35.53 -17.23 -6.77
C GLY A 46 34.89 -18.31 -5.91
N SER A 47 35.18 -18.39 -4.61
CA SER A 47 34.52 -19.32 -3.70
C SER A 47 33.08 -18.88 -3.37
N ASP A 48 32.17 -19.85 -3.22
CA ASP A 48 30.77 -19.60 -2.85
C ASP A 48 30.67 -19.35 -1.34
N ILE A 49 30.16 -18.16 -0.97
CA ILE A 49 29.94 -17.72 0.42
C ILE A 49 28.45 -17.51 0.73
N SER A 50 27.55 -17.98 -0.14
CA SER A 50 26.10 -17.74 -0.04
C SER A 50 25.48 -18.31 1.25
N ALA A 51 26.07 -19.34 1.84
CA ALA A 51 25.62 -19.92 3.11
C ALA A 51 25.79 -18.97 4.31
N ALA A 52 26.64 -17.94 4.19
CA ALA A 52 26.89 -16.96 5.25
C ALA A 52 26.03 -15.69 5.14
N ILE A 53 25.16 -15.60 4.13
CA ILE A 53 24.26 -14.45 3.96
C ILE A 53 23.32 -14.34 5.16
N GLN A 54 23.19 -13.13 5.69
CA GLN A 54 22.19 -12.74 6.68
C GLN A 54 21.14 -11.86 6.00
N TRP A 55 19.88 -12.11 6.28
CA TRP A 55 18.75 -11.37 5.71
C TRP A 55 18.05 -10.55 6.79
N SER A 56 17.75 -9.30 6.49
CA SER A 56 17.02 -8.41 7.39
C SER A 56 16.01 -7.54 6.66
N SER A 57 14.93 -7.19 7.32
CA SER A 57 14.07 -6.05 6.98
C SER A 57 14.39 -4.87 7.88
N ASP A 58 14.28 -3.67 7.34
CA ASP A 58 14.21 -2.40 8.05
C ASP A 58 13.07 -2.32 9.08
N LEU A 59 11.91 -2.93 8.80
CA LEU A 59 10.74 -2.96 9.70
C LEU A 59 10.81 -4.11 10.73
N ASP A 60 11.11 -5.33 10.28
CA ASP A 60 11.01 -6.54 11.13
C ASP A 60 12.35 -7.05 11.69
N GLY A 61 13.46 -6.44 11.28
CA GLY A 61 14.79 -6.85 11.71
C GLY A 61 15.25 -8.16 11.07
N LEU A 62 15.91 -9.04 11.83
CA LEU A 62 16.53 -10.26 11.28
C LEU A 62 15.48 -11.28 10.83
N LEU A 63 15.52 -11.65 9.55
CA LEU A 63 14.56 -12.57 8.94
C LEU A 63 15.10 -14.00 8.86
N GLY A 64 16.38 -14.15 8.53
CA GLY A 64 16.96 -15.46 8.30
C GLY A 64 18.43 -15.44 7.87
N THR A 65 18.96 -16.63 7.55
CA THR A 65 20.34 -16.82 7.08
C THR A 65 20.41 -17.87 6.00
N GLY A 66 21.39 -17.76 5.10
CA GLY A 66 21.67 -18.71 4.03
C GLY A 66 21.29 -18.18 2.65
N SER A 67 21.59 -18.99 1.63
CA SER A 67 21.36 -18.64 0.22
C SER A 67 19.89 -18.64 -0.18
N SER A 68 19.04 -19.36 0.56
CA SER A 68 17.60 -19.45 0.30
C SER A 68 16.85 -19.82 1.58
N PHE A 69 15.74 -19.12 1.85
CA PHE A 69 14.77 -19.45 2.89
C PHE A 69 13.40 -18.81 2.62
N GLU A 70 12.36 -19.28 3.27
CA GLU A 70 11.01 -18.71 3.22
C GLU A 70 10.70 -17.89 4.48
N VAL A 71 10.07 -16.73 4.30
CA VAL A 71 9.57 -15.87 5.39
C VAL A 71 8.10 -15.53 5.15
N SER A 72 7.25 -15.78 6.14
CA SER A 72 5.81 -15.46 6.07
C SER A 72 5.34 -14.58 7.24
N THR A 73 6.27 -13.97 7.96
CA THR A 73 5.99 -13.20 9.18
C THR A 73 6.28 -11.72 9.03
N LEU A 74 6.44 -11.22 7.81
CA LEU A 74 6.68 -9.80 7.59
C LEU A 74 5.44 -9.00 7.98
N SER A 75 5.63 -7.93 8.74
CA SER A 75 4.58 -6.98 9.11
C SER A 75 4.06 -6.25 7.87
N PRO A 76 2.82 -5.73 7.85
CA PRO A 76 2.39 -4.84 6.77
C PRO A 76 3.29 -3.61 6.63
N GLY A 77 3.59 -3.20 5.39
CA GLY A 77 4.42 -2.04 5.08
C GLY A 77 5.35 -2.25 3.88
N THR A 78 6.02 -1.18 3.46
CA THR A 78 7.13 -1.29 2.49
C THR A 78 8.38 -1.71 3.26
N HIS A 79 9.00 -2.83 2.87
CA HIS A 79 10.25 -3.32 3.45
C HIS A 79 11.42 -3.07 2.51
N ASP A 80 12.55 -2.69 3.08
CA ASP A 80 13.87 -2.81 2.45
C ASP A 80 14.54 -4.11 2.92
N ILE A 81 14.45 -5.16 2.08
CA ILE A 81 14.97 -6.49 2.39
C ILE A 81 16.45 -6.54 2.02
N THR A 82 17.31 -6.52 3.03
CA THR A 82 18.76 -6.50 2.89
C THR A 82 19.35 -7.89 3.03
N ALA A 83 20.09 -8.35 2.01
CA ALA A 83 21.04 -9.46 2.12
C ALA A 83 22.41 -8.89 2.49
N ARG A 84 23.08 -9.48 3.48
CA ARG A 84 24.41 -9.05 3.95
C ARG A 84 25.34 -10.23 4.14
N VAL A 85 26.56 -10.14 3.63
CA VAL A 85 27.59 -11.18 3.80
C VAL A 85 28.95 -10.53 4.14
N THR A 86 29.79 -11.23 4.90
CA THR A 86 31.16 -10.82 5.18
C THR A 86 32.12 -11.76 4.46
N ASP A 87 33.02 -11.22 3.66
CA ASP A 87 34.00 -12.01 2.91
C ASP A 87 35.16 -12.52 3.79
N ALA A 88 36.03 -13.36 3.22
CA ALA A 88 37.16 -13.94 3.95
C ALA A 88 38.18 -12.90 4.45
N ASN A 89 38.16 -11.68 3.90
CA ASN A 89 39.01 -10.56 4.30
C ASN A 89 38.36 -9.69 5.38
N GLY A 90 37.13 -10.01 5.80
CA GLY A 90 36.38 -9.27 6.80
C GLY A 90 35.64 -8.04 6.27
N GLN A 91 35.57 -7.87 4.94
CA GLN A 91 34.81 -6.80 4.32
C GLN A 91 33.34 -7.20 4.17
N ILE A 92 32.45 -6.24 4.41
CA ILE A 92 31.01 -6.44 4.42
C ILE A 92 30.44 -6.00 3.08
N HIS A 93 29.63 -6.88 2.48
CA HIS A 93 28.86 -6.61 1.26
C HIS A 93 27.37 -6.69 1.60
N ALA A 94 26.59 -5.74 1.12
CA ALA A 94 25.16 -5.68 1.32
C ALA A 94 24.45 -5.27 0.03
N LYS A 95 23.28 -5.84 -0.20
CA LYS A 95 22.38 -5.50 -1.30
C LYS A 95 20.97 -5.57 -0.78
N SER A 96 20.11 -4.67 -1.25
CA SER A 96 18.73 -4.64 -0.81
C SER A 96 17.77 -4.69 -1.98
N THR A 97 16.53 -5.08 -1.69
CA THR A 97 15.40 -5.02 -2.60
C THR A 97 14.18 -4.54 -1.84
N MET A 98 13.41 -3.66 -2.46
CA MET A 98 12.18 -3.14 -1.92
C MET A 98 11.03 -4.08 -2.25
N ILE A 99 10.23 -4.42 -1.24
CA ILE A 99 8.96 -5.11 -1.43
C ILE A 99 7.88 -4.39 -0.63
N THR A 100 6.62 -4.58 -0.98
CA THR A 100 5.51 -4.07 -0.18
C THR A 100 4.66 -5.24 0.30
N VAL A 101 4.55 -5.40 1.61
CA VAL A 101 3.53 -6.25 2.21
C VAL A 101 2.29 -5.37 2.37
N ASP A 102 1.43 -5.37 1.35
CA ASP A 102 0.19 -4.62 1.36
C ASP A 102 -0.83 -5.38 2.19
N ASP A 103 -1.16 -4.86 3.38
CA ASP A 103 -2.35 -5.23 4.11
C ASP A 103 -3.45 -4.20 3.83
N PRO A 104 -4.16 -4.30 2.69
CA PRO A 104 -5.32 -3.46 2.46
C PRO A 104 -6.49 -3.88 3.37
N ALA A 105 -6.28 -4.79 4.34
CA ALA A 105 -7.32 -5.15 5.28
C ALA A 105 -7.38 -4.14 6.42
N THR A 106 -8.57 -3.60 6.67
CA THR A 106 -8.78 -2.89 7.92
C THR A 106 -8.91 -3.88 9.05
N LEU A 107 -7.94 -3.85 9.96
CA LEU A 107 -8.07 -4.48 11.25
C LEU A 107 -9.18 -3.79 12.02
N THR A 108 -10.22 -4.53 12.36
CA THR A 108 -11.31 -3.98 13.16
C THR A 108 -10.84 -3.82 14.61
N ALA A 109 -10.62 -2.57 15.02
CA ALA A 109 -10.39 -2.23 16.41
C ALA A 109 -11.72 -2.11 17.16
N PHE A 110 -11.83 -2.81 18.29
CA PHE A 110 -13.01 -2.75 19.14
C PHE A 110 -12.86 -1.70 20.24
N SER A 111 -13.91 -0.92 20.45
CA SER A 111 -14.08 -0.06 21.62
C SER A 111 -15.40 -0.39 22.31
N MET A 112 -15.38 -0.48 23.64
CA MET A 112 -16.61 -0.70 24.43
C MET A 112 -17.65 0.43 24.25
N THR A 113 -17.24 1.63 23.83
CA THR A 113 -18.17 2.74 23.53
C THR A 113 -18.89 2.57 22.20
N ASP A 114 -18.30 1.79 21.29
CA ASP A 114 -18.73 1.67 19.90
C ASP A 114 -19.48 0.35 19.66
N ILE A 115 -19.51 -0.52 20.67
CA ILE A 115 -20.30 -1.75 20.69
C ILE A 115 -21.70 -1.42 21.22
N VAL A 116 -22.70 -1.62 20.38
CA VAL A 116 -24.12 -1.43 20.73
C VAL A 116 -24.90 -2.71 20.48
N SER A 117 -26.09 -2.81 21.08
CA SER A 117 -27.01 -3.93 20.87
C SER A 117 -27.40 -4.04 19.39
N TYR A 118 -27.40 -5.27 18.87
CA TYR A 118 -27.96 -5.65 17.59
C TYR A 118 -29.20 -6.52 17.85
N ALA A 119 -30.26 -6.29 17.07
CA ALA A 119 -31.57 -6.92 17.29
C ALA A 119 -32.05 -6.76 18.74
N THR A 120 -32.48 -5.55 19.13
CA THR A 120 -32.81 -5.12 20.51
C THR A 120 -33.73 -6.02 21.36
N GLY A 121 -34.38 -7.04 20.76
CA GLY A 121 -35.15 -8.08 21.46
C GLY A 121 -34.40 -9.41 21.72
N GLN A 122 -33.18 -9.56 21.20
CA GLN A 122 -32.33 -10.75 21.31
C GLN A 122 -31.12 -10.54 22.23
N ASP A 123 -30.51 -9.35 22.21
CA ASP A 123 -29.37 -9.06 23.09
C ASP A 123 -29.79 -9.06 24.57
N GLY A 124 -29.25 -10.00 25.35
CA GLY A 124 -29.80 -10.38 26.65
C GLY A 124 -28.76 -10.55 27.75
N ILE A 125 -28.91 -11.64 28.52
CA ILE A 125 -28.08 -11.93 29.70
C ILE A 125 -26.68 -12.31 29.25
N GLY A 126 -25.66 -11.60 29.71
CA GLY A 126 -24.28 -11.97 29.41
C GLY A 126 -23.28 -10.85 29.60
N THR A 127 -22.05 -11.09 29.15
CA THR A 127 -20.95 -10.11 29.17
C THR A 127 -20.33 -9.98 27.79
N VAL A 128 -19.87 -8.77 27.48
CA VAL A 128 -19.00 -8.48 26.33
C VAL A 128 -17.74 -7.85 26.88
N THR A 129 -16.58 -8.39 26.53
CA THR A 129 -15.27 -7.90 26.95
C THR A 129 -14.40 -7.69 25.73
N VAL A 130 -13.80 -6.50 25.62
CA VAL A 130 -12.82 -6.17 24.58
C VAL A 130 -11.42 -6.42 25.13
N ALA A 131 -10.53 -6.98 24.29
CA ALA A 131 -9.13 -7.20 24.66
C ALA A 131 -8.41 -5.88 24.95
N GLU A 132 -7.37 -5.90 25.81
CA GLU A 132 -6.65 -4.68 26.22
C GLU A 132 -6.01 -3.90 25.05
N ASN A 133 -5.71 -4.60 23.95
CA ASN A 133 -5.17 -4.02 22.72
C ASN A 133 -6.25 -3.69 21.68
N SER A 134 -7.54 -3.74 22.04
CA SER A 134 -8.68 -3.56 21.14
C SER A 134 -8.76 -4.54 19.95
N ALA A 135 -7.91 -5.57 19.89
CA ALA A 135 -7.80 -6.45 18.72
C ALA A 135 -8.79 -7.65 18.73
N GLY A 136 -9.71 -7.69 19.69
CA GLY A 136 -10.68 -8.77 19.79
C GLY A 136 -11.75 -8.54 20.84
N VAL A 137 -12.80 -9.35 20.74
CA VAL A 137 -13.98 -9.30 21.60
C VAL A 137 -14.36 -10.71 22.03
N THR A 138 -14.75 -10.86 23.29
CA THR A 138 -15.28 -12.09 23.85
C THR A 138 -16.66 -11.85 24.41
N MET A 139 -17.60 -12.72 24.05
CA MET A 139 -18.99 -12.71 24.48
C MET A 139 -19.28 -13.97 25.27
N VAL A 140 -20.05 -13.85 26.35
CA VAL A 140 -20.55 -14.96 27.15
C VAL A 140 -22.04 -14.74 27.42
N GLY A 141 -22.85 -15.79 27.28
CA GLY A 141 -24.30 -15.76 27.51
C GLY A 141 -25.09 -15.56 26.21
N ASN A 142 -26.18 -14.81 26.26
CA ASN A 142 -26.92 -14.39 25.07
C ASN A 142 -26.58 -12.94 24.73
N ARG A 143 -25.71 -12.73 23.76
CA ARG A 143 -25.25 -11.42 23.29
C ARG A 143 -25.35 -11.30 21.78
N TRP A 144 -26.00 -10.23 21.32
CA TRP A 144 -26.10 -9.85 19.91
C TRP A 144 -25.67 -8.39 19.80
N ILE A 145 -24.54 -8.14 19.16
CA ILE A 145 -23.93 -6.81 19.13
C ILE A 145 -23.54 -6.37 17.73
N LYS A 146 -23.37 -5.07 17.55
CA LYS A 146 -22.78 -4.48 16.34
C LYS A 146 -21.75 -3.40 16.68
N THR A 147 -20.82 -3.19 15.77
CA THR A 147 -19.79 -2.14 15.87
C THR A 147 -20.29 -0.80 15.31
N GLY A 148 -19.61 0.30 15.68
CA GLY A 148 -19.91 1.64 15.18
C GLY A 148 -19.37 1.94 13.79
N GLN A 149 -18.32 1.22 13.36
CA GLN A 149 -17.69 1.38 12.05
C GLN A 149 -18.66 1.02 10.92
N LEU A 150 -18.67 1.86 9.88
CA LEU A 150 -19.46 1.67 8.68
C LEU A 150 -18.58 1.11 7.55
N TYR A 151 -19.07 0.03 6.94
CA TYR A 151 -18.43 -0.71 5.86
C TYR A 151 -19.23 -0.56 4.57
N THR A 152 -18.52 -0.62 3.45
CA THR A 152 -19.14 -0.85 2.12
C THR A 152 -18.78 -2.26 1.68
N ILE A 153 -19.79 -3.11 1.52
CA ILE A 153 -19.62 -4.47 1.03
C ILE A 153 -19.80 -4.46 -0.49
N THR A 154 -18.73 -4.73 -1.20
CA THR A 154 -18.65 -4.91 -2.65
C THR A 154 -18.66 -6.40 -3.01
N ALA A 155 -18.80 -6.75 -4.30
CA ALA A 155 -18.90 -8.16 -4.73
C ALA A 155 -17.65 -8.98 -4.37
N ASP A 156 -16.51 -8.32 -4.21
CA ASP A 156 -15.22 -8.89 -3.88
C ASP A 156 -14.89 -8.82 -2.38
N THR A 157 -15.73 -8.26 -1.50
CA THR A 157 -15.39 -8.21 -0.07
C THR A 157 -15.23 -9.61 0.55
N ILE A 158 -14.10 -9.84 1.21
CA ILE A 158 -13.76 -10.97 2.08
C ILE A 158 -13.71 -10.50 3.52
N LEU A 159 -14.34 -11.27 4.41
CA LEU A 159 -14.21 -11.17 5.85
C LEU A 159 -13.36 -12.32 6.37
N GLU A 160 -12.26 -12.00 7.04
CA GLU A 160 -11.38 -12.96 7.71
C GLU A 160 -11.35 -12.70 9.21
N PHE A 161 -11.27 -13.76 10.00
CA PHE A 161 -11.23 -13.67 11.46
C PHE A 161 -10.80 -14.99 12.09
N ASP A 162 -10.27 -14.91 13.30
CA ASP A 162 -10.12 -16.08 14.16
C ASP A 162 -11.29 -16.16 15.12
N PHE A 163 -11.85 -17.37 15.28
CA PHE A 163 -12.90 -17.67 16.23
C PHE A 163 -12.49 -18.75 17.22
N LEU A 164 -12.89 -18.58 18.48
CA LEU A 164 -12.76 -19.58 19.53
C LEU A 164 -14.03 -19.62 20.38
N SER A 165 -14.46 -20.83 20.72
CA SER A 165 -15.51 -21.06 21.71
C SER A 165 -15.03 -22.03 22.78
N THR A 166 -15.22 -21.70 24.06
CA THR A 166 -14.94 -22.60 25.19
C THR A 166 -16.16 -23.38 25.65
N THR A 167 -17.35 -22.84 25.40
CA THR A 167 -18.65 -23.45 25.70
C THR A 167 -19.59 -23.21 24.53
N GLU A 168 -20.20 -24.27 24.03
CA GLU A 168 -21.11 -24.22 22.87
C GLU A 168 -22.36 -23.38 23.17
N GLY A 169 -22.72 -22.54 22.20
CA GLY A 169 -23.91 -21.69 22.16
C GLY A 169 -25.01 -22.35 21.33
N GLU A 170 -26.17 -21.71 21.28
CA GLU A 170 -27.21 -22.05 20.32
C GLU A 170 -26.79 -21.62 18.92
N ILE A 171 -26.36 -20.36 18.79
CA ILE A 171 -25.88 -19.77 17.54
C ILE A 171 -24.62 -18.93 17.82
N HIS A 172 -23.58 -19.12 17.01
CA HIS A 172 -22.53 -18.12 16.86
C HIS A 172 -22.49 -17.66 15.43
N GLY A 173 -22.35 -16.36 15.23
CA GLY A 173 -22.29 -15.79 13.89
C GLY A 173 -21.58 -14.46 13.84
N ILE A 174 -21.19 -14.11 12.62
CA ILE A 174 -20.58 -12.84 12.27
C ILE A 174 -21.09 -12.43 10.90
N GLY A 175 -21.22 -11.14 10.65
CA GLY A 175 -21.64 -10.63 9.34
C GLY A 175 -21.69 -9.11 9.30
N PHE A 176 -22.47 -8.58 8.37
CA PHE A 176 -22.62 -7.15 8.15
C PHE A 176 -24.05 -6.81 7.86
N ASP A 177 -24.59 -5.81 8.56
CA ASP A 177 -25.99 -5.41 8.44
C ASP A 177 -26.12 -3.89 8.44
N GLU A 178 -26.99 -3.38 7.57
CA GLU A 178 -27.33 -1.96 7.48
C GLU A 178 -28.35 -1.51 8.52
N ASP A 179 -29.06 -2.44 9.15
CA ASP A 179 -30.09 -2.15 10.16
C ASP A 179 -30.05 -3.07 11.40
N ASP A 180 -31.20 -3.30 12.05
CA ASP A 180 -31.36 -4.13 13.26
C ASP A 180 -32.40 -5.24 13.07
N ASP A 181 -32.89 -5.45 11.83
CA ASP A 181 -33.96 -6.37 11.48
C ASP A 181 -33.39 -7.70 10.95
N ILE A 182 -33.14 -8.63 11.87
CA ILE A 182 -32.67 -9.99 11.59
C ILE A 182 -33.63 -10.86 10.76
N THR A 183 -34.78 -10.33 10.31
CA THR A 183 -35.80 -11.08 9.56
C THR A 183 -35.92 -10.69 8.10
N ASN A 184 -35.28 -9.59 7.67
CA ASN A 184 -35.43 -9.07 6.32
C ASN A 184 -34.50 -9.76 5.30
N ASN A 185 -33.22 -9.94 5.64
CA ASN A 185 -32.14 -10.38 4.76
C ASN A 185 -31.18 -11.29 5.53
N LYS A 186 -30.57 -12.24 4.83
CA LYS A 186 -29.54 -13.12 5.43
C LYS A 186 -28.20 -12.41 5.49
N ARG A 187 -27.96 -11.69 6.58
CA ARG A 187 -26.77 -10.86 6.80
C ARG A 187 -25.69 -11.51 7.68
N VAL A 188 -26.05 -12.55 8.44
CA VAL A 188 -25.15 -13.20 9.39
C VAL A 188 -24.72 -14.57 8.87
N PHE A 189 -23.42 -14.84 8.93
CA PHE A 189 -22.84 -16.14 8.68
C PHE A 189 -22.79 -16.92 9.99
N GLN A 190 -23.56 -18.00 10.06
CA GLN A 190 -23.53 -18.88 11.22
C GLN A 190 -22.32 -19.82 11.14
N ILE A 191 -21.39 -19.66 12.08
CA ILE A 191 -20.10 -20.35 12.13
C ILE A 191 -20.08 -21.52 13.12
N PHE A 192 -20.91 -21.47 14.16
CA PHE A 192 -20.98 -22.51 15.19
C PHE A 192 -22.36 -22.52 15.87
N GLY A 193 -22.59 -23.51 16.73
CA GLY A 193 -23.76 -23.61 17.61
C GLY A 193 -24.53 -24.92 17.44
N SER A 194 -25.30 -25.24 18.48
CA SER A 194 -26.11 -26.46 18.57
C SER A 194 -27.40 -26.40 17.73
N GLN A 195 -27.81 -25.21 17.29
CA GLN A 195 -28.99 -25.00 16.46
C GLN A 195 -28.62 -24.53 15.06
N THR A 196 -29.54 -24.66 14.11
CA THR A 196 -29.39 -24.04 12.77
C THR A 196 -30.35 -22.86 12.68
N TRP A 197 -29.80 -21.66 12.54
CA TRP A 197 -30.60 -20.45 12.35
C TRP A 197 -30.95 -20.29 10.86
N ARG A 198 -32.23 -20.43 10.52
CA ARG A 198 -32.70 -20.43 9.12
C ARG A 198 -32.44 -19.11 8.38
N ASP A 199 -32.40 -18.00 9.10
CA ASP A 199 -32.24 -16.66 8.56
C ASP A 199 -30.75 -16.24 8.50
N ALA A 200 -29.84 -17.11 8.96
CA ALA A 200 -28.40 -16.98 8.69
C ALA A 200 -27.97 -17.70 7.40
N VAL A 201 -26.87 -17.22 6.83
CA VAL A 201 -26.06 -17.94 5.85
C VAL A 201 -25.29 -19.05 6.57
N GLN A 202 -25.33 -20.26 6.04
CA GLN A 202 -24.65 -21.41 6.65
C GLN A 202 -23.29 -21.61 5.98
N VAL A 203 -22.20 -21.48 6.76
CA VAL A 203 -20.84 -21.67 6.23
C VAL A 203 -20.43 -23.14 6.21
N SER A 204 -19.45 -23.46 5.37
CA SER A 204 -18.78 -24.75 5.33
C SER A 204 -17.30 -24.54 4.96
N PRO A 205 -16.34 -25.01 5.78
CA PRO A 205 -16.52 -25.74 7.04
C PRO A 205 -17.06 -24.85 8.18
N LYS A 206 -17.74 -25.46 9.15
CA LYS A 206 -18.12 -24.82 10.43
C LYS A 206 -17.07 -25.09 11.49
N TYR A 207 -17.04 -24.26 12.53
CA TYR A 207 -16.40 -24.63 13.79
C TYR A 207 -17.10 -25.87 14.35
N SER A 208 -16.35 -26.84 14.84
CA SER A 208 -16.89 -28.11 15.30
C SER A 208 -16.69 -28.32 16.80
N SER A 209 -17.41 -29.30 17.37
CA SER A 209 -17.22 -29.69 18.76
C SER A 209 -15.80 -30.16 19.08
N THR A 210 -15.01 -30.58 18.09
CA THR A 210 -13.59 -30.96 18.27
C THR A 210 -12.62 -29.77 18.29
N ASP A 211 -13.11 -28.59 17.90
CA ASP A 211 -12.33 -27.35 17.88
C ASP A 211 -12.46 -26.57 19.18
N ILE A 212 -13.47 -26.86 20.01
CA ILE A 212 -13.72 -26.18 21.30
C ILE A 212 -12.42 -25.99 22.10
N GLY A 213 -12.16 -24.75 22.49
CA GLY A 213 -10.95 -24.32 23.19
C GLY A 213 -9.76 -24.00 22.29
N LYS A 214 -9.90 -24.07 20.96
CA LYS A 214 -8.88 -23.72 19.97
C LYS A 214 -9.32 -22.54 19.12
N TRP A 215 -8.36 -21.73 18.69
CA TRP A 215 -8.56 -20.72 17.66
C TRP A 215 -8.61 -21.39 16.30
N VAL A 216 -9.62 -21.05 15.51
CA VAL A 216 -9.80 -21.50 14.13
C VAL A 216 -10.00 -20.28 13.25
N HIS A 217 -9.26 -20.22 12.16
CA HIS A 217 -9.34 -19.15 11.18
C HIS A 217 -10.50 -19.39 10.20
N PHE A 218 -11.21 -18.32 9.84
CA PHE A 218 -12.28 -18.30 8.85
C PHE A 218 -11.99 -17.21 7.81
N SER A 219 -12.34 -17.52 6.55
CA SER A 219 -12.32 -16.58 5.43
C SER A 219 -13.62 -16.73 4.64
N ILE A 220 -14.42 -15.66 4.56
CA ILE A 220 -15.76 -15.65 3.99
C ILE A 220 -15.83 -14.58 2.91
N ALA A 221 -16.12 -14.96 1.67
CA ALA A 221 -16.38 -14.04 0.57
C ALA A 221 -17.78 -13.40 0.70
N VAL A 222 -17.94 -12.48 1.66
CA VAL A 222 -19.20 -11.82 2.00
C VAL A 222 -19.88 -11.20 0.79
N GLY A 223 -19.10 -10.55 -0.08
CA GLY A 223 -19.57 -9.90 -1.30
C GLY A 223 -20.36 -10.79 -2.27
N GLN A 224 -20.18 -12.11 -2.17
CA GLN A 224 -20.88 -13.10 -2.99
C GLN A 224 -22.28 -13.42 -2.47
N PHE A 225 -22.55 -13.11 -1.20
CA PHE A 225 -23.87 -13.31 -0.60
C PHE A 225 -24.69 -12.03 -0.66
N TYR A 226 -24.03 -10.89 -0.46
CA TYR A 226 -24.67 -9.61 -0.55
C TYR A 226 -23.68 -8.45 -0.70
N THR A 227 -24.17 -7.32 -1.20
CA THR A 227 -23.46 -6.04 -1.30
C THR A 227 -24.28 -4.93 -0.64
N GLY A 228 -23.66 -3.78 -0.36
CA GLY A 228 -24.33 -2.58 0.14
C GLY A 228 -23.42 -1.67 0.96
N GLY A 229 -23.80 -0.40 1.08
CA GLY A 229 -23.09 0.60 1.89
C GLY A 229 -23.73 0.81 3.27
N ASN A 230 -23.03 1.53 4.16
CA ASN A 230 -23.47 1.82 5.54
C ASN A 230 -23.71 0.58 6.40
N MET A 231 -22.98 -0.50 6.12
CA MET A 231 -23.09 -1.75 6.85
C MET A 231 -22.32 -1.67 8.16
N ARG A 232 -22.80 -2.29 9.23
CA ARG A 232 -22.06 -2.45 10.49
C ARG A 232 -21.73 -3.91 10.71
N MET A 233 -20.54 -4.18 11.23
CA MET A 233 -20.20 -5.55 11.59
C MET A 233 -21.08 -6.00 12.76
N VAL A 234 -21.68 -7.18 12.62
CA VAL A 234 -22.53 -7.79 13.64
C VAL A 234 -21.86 -9.06 14.16
N LEU A 235 -21.93 -9.26 15.47
CA LEU A 235 -21.43 -10.44 16.16
C LEU A 235 -22.54 -11.04 17.01
N VAL A 236 -22.74 -12.35 16.86
CA VAL A 236 -23.83 -13.09 17.47
C VAL A 236 -23.25 -14.21 18.33
N ASN A 237 -23.71 -14.25 19.58
CA ASN A 237 -23.47 -15.30 20.55
C ASN A 237 -24.78 -15.58 21.29
N ASP A 238 -25.62 -16.42 20.70
CA ASP A 238 -26.91 -16.79 21.23
C ASP A 238 -26.78 -17.97 22.19
N HIS A 239 -27.26 -17.80 23.42
CA HIS A 239 -27.42 -18.86 24.40
C HIS A 239 -28.38 -18.38 25.49
N ASP A 240 -29.69 -18.38 25.20
CA ASP A 240 -30.72 -17.93 26.13
C ASP A 240 -31.15 -19.02 27.12
N ASN A 241 -30.84 -20.28 26.79
CA ASN A 241 -31.09 -21.43 27.63
C ASN A 241 -30.18 -21.48 28.88
N ALA A 242 -30.71 -21.97 29.99
CA ALA A 242 -29.92 -22.13 31.22
C ALA A 242 -29.00 -23.38 31.15
N PRO A 243 -27.73 -23.28 31.57
CA PRO A 243 -27.05 -22.08 32.05
C PRO A 243 -26.55 -21.23 30.87
N ALA A 244 -27.03 -19.99 30.73
CA ALA A 244 -26.70 -19.08 29.62
C ALA A 244 -25.20 -18.69 29.64
N ASN A 245 -24.35 -19.59 29.16
CA ASN A 245 -22.90 -19.53 29.30
C ASN A 245 -22.14 -19.88 28.01
N GLY A 246 -22.85 -19.99 26.88
CA GLY A 246 -22.24 -20.09 25.55
C GLY A 246 -21.25 -18.95 25.36
N SER A 247 -20.07 -19.26 24.81
CA SER A 247 -18.97 -18.30 24.70
C SER A 247 -18.44 -18.21 23.28
N GLY A 248 -18.18 -16.99 22.81
CA GLY A 248 -17.65 -16.72 21.47
C GLY A 248 -16.62 -15.61 21.52
N SER A 249 -15.41 -15.91 21.11
CA SER A 249 -14.29 -14.99 21.02
C SER A 249 -13.90 -14.78 19.57
N PHE A 250 -13.77 -13.52 19.16
CA PHE A 250 -13.37 -13.09 17.82
C PHE A 250 -12.13 -12.20 17.93
N ARG A 251 -11.15 -12.39 17.05
CA ARG A 251 -9.96 -11.53 16.94
C ARG A 251 -9.40 -11.57 15.53
N ASN A 252 -8.39 -10.75 15.27
CA ASN A 252 -7.70 -10.70 13.97
C ASN A 252 -8.72 -10.52 12.82
N ILE A 253 -9.74 -9.70 13.07
CA ILE A 253 -10.82 -9.49 12.10
C ILE A 253 -10.33 -8.51 11.04
N ARG A 254 -10.34 -8.97 9.79
CA ARG A 254 -9.87 -8.29 8.60
C ARG A 254 -11.00 -8.24 7.59
N VAL A 255 -11.29 -7.05 7.07
CA VAL A 255 -12.19 -6.86 5.93
C VAL A 255 -11.33 -6.40 4.77
N ARG A 256 -11.30 -7.18 3.69
CA ARG A 256 -10.46 -6.90 2.52
C ARG A 256 -11.23 -7.12 1.22
N HIS A 257 -10.71 -6.56 0.14
CA HIS A 257 -11.15 -6.90 -1.21
C HIS A 257 -10.46 -8.19 -1.68
N ALA A 258 -11.22 -9.09 -2.31
CA ALA A 258 -10.72 -10.32 -2.91
C ALA A 258 -9.95 -9.99 -4.17
N LEU A 259 -8.82 -10.67 -4.36
CA LEU A 259 -8.31 -10.90 -5.70
C LEU A 259 -9.40 -11.62 -6.52
N LEU A 260 -9.41 -11.34 -7.82
CA LEU A 260 -10.27 -11.99 -8.78
C LEU A 260 -9.94 -13.48 -8.81
N ASP A 261 -10.95 -14.31 -8.58
CA ASP A 261 -10.85 -15.76 -8.70
C ASP A 261 -11.51 -16.20 -10.01
N PHE A 262 -10.70 -16.67 -10.96
CA PHE A 262 -11.15 -17.10 -12.28
C PHE A 262 -11.94 -18.40 -12.28
N ASN A 263 -11.77 -19.29 -11.28
CA ASN A 263 -12.62 -20.46 -11.12
C ASN A 263 -14.03 -20.05 -10.72
N ARG A 264 -14.13 -19.02 -9.87
CA ARG A 264 -15.41 -18.49 -9.39
C ARG A 264 -16.11 -17.63 -10.43
N THR A 265 -15.39 -16.69 -11.03
CA THR A 265 -15.98 -15.77 -12.02
C THR A 265 -16.34 -16.45 -13.31
N GLY A 266 -15.64 -17.54 -13.67
CA GLY A 266 -15.75 -18.19 -14.97
C GLY A 266 -15.21 -17.31 -16.10
N VAL A 267 -14.64 -17.96 -17.11
CA VAL A 267 -14.07 -17.27 -18.28
C VAL A 267 -14.79 -17.75 -19.53
N ILE A 268 -15.30 -16.81 -20.32
CA ILE A 268 -16.06 -17.05 -21.54
C ILE A 268 -15.47 -16.27 -22.71
N SER A 269 -15.87 -16.63 -23.93
CA SER A 269 -15.43 -15.98 -25.17
C SER A 269 -15.80 -14.49 -25.23
N TYR A 270 -14.93 -13.68 -25.84
CA TYR A 270 -15.09 -12.23 -26.06
C TYR A 270 -14.71 -11.84 -27.51
N GLY A 271 -15.25 -10.72 -27.99
CA GLY A 271 -14.83 -10.14 -29.28
C GLY A 271 -15.36 -10.84 -30.55
N SER A 272 -16.61 -11.32 -30.53
CA SER A 272 -17.40 -11.80 -31.69
C SER A 272 -16.60 -12.29 -32.92
N GLY A 273 -15.86 -13.38 -32.75
CA GLY A 273 -15.09 -14.02 -33.84
C GLY A 273 -13.57 -13.81 -33.79
N GLN A 274 -13.06 -13.03 -32.83
CA GLN A 274 -11.61 -12.94 -32.53
C GLN A 274 -11.09 -14.09 -31.66
N ASP A 275 -11.94 -14.66 -30.79
CA ASP A 275 -11.56 -15.78 -29.94
C ASP A 275 -11.31 -17.06 -30.76
N GLY A 276 -10.06 -17.29 -31.10
CA GLY A 276 -9.60 -18.29 -32.07
C GLY A 276 -8.91 -19.50 -31.46
N SER A 277 -7.81 -19.92 -32.07
CA SER A 277 -7.02 -21.08 -31.67
C SER A 277 -6.12 -20.78 -30.49
N GLY A 278 -6.07 -21.65 -29.48
CA GLY A 278 -5.17 -21.47 -28.33
C GLY A 278 -5.73 -22.09 -27.06
N THR A 279 -5.11 -21.83 -25.92
CA THR A 279 -5.55 -22.32 -24.60
C THR A 279 -5.90 -21.18 -23.67
N VAL A 280 -6.86 -21.43 -22.78
CA VAL A 280 -7.20 -20.58 -21.63
C VAL A 280 -7.27 -21.52 -20.44
N THR A 281 -6.36 -21.37 -19.50
CA THR A 281 -6.24 -22.19 -18.30
C THR A 281 -6.35 -21.31 -17.06
N VAL A 282 -7.08 -21.82 -16.07
CA VAL A 282 -7.13 -21.22 -14.74
C VAL A 282 -6.21 -22.03 -13.84
N GLU A 283 -5.24 -21.35 -13.25
CA GLU A 283 -4.14 -21.91 -12.47
C GLU A 283 -4.22 -21.39 -11.02
N ASP A 284 -3.34 -21.90 -10.16
CA ASP A 284 -3.19 -21.43 -8.77
C ASP A 284 -4.50 -21.37 -7.99
N SER A 285 -5.30 -22.43 -8.13
CA SER A 285 -6.63 -22.55 -7.50
C SER A 285 -7.62 -21.43 -7.85
N GLY A 286 -7.41 -20.70 -8.94
CA GLY A 286 -8.28 -19.61 -9.38
C GLY A 286 -7.59 -18.26 -9.46
N ALA A 287 -6.40 -18.11 -8.88
CA ALA A 287 -5.73 -16.80 -8.78
C ALA A 287 -5.05 -16.35 -10.09
N THR A 288 -4.76 -17.28 -11.01
CA THR A 288 -4.01 -17.00 -12.23
C THR A 288 -4.80 -17.41 -13.47
N LEU A 289 -4.89 -16.52 -14.46
CA LEU A 289 -5.42 -16.78 -15.79
C LEU A 289 -4.25 -16.85 -16.78
N ALA A 290 -4.05 -18.01 -17.39
CA ALA A 290 -3.02 -18.24 -18.40
C ALA A 290 -3.66 -18.44 -19.77
N ILE A 291 -3.15 -17.70 -20.77
CA ILE A 291 -3.69 -17.68 -22.13
C ILE A 291 -2.53 -17.87 -23.11
N THR A 292 -2.75 -18.71 -24.13
CA THR A 292 -1.81 -18.89 -25.26
C THR A 292 -2.53 -18.90 -26.59
N GLY A 293 -1.84 -18.50 -27.67
CA GLY A 293 -2.36 -18.51 -29.04
C GLY A 293 -3.10 -17.22 -29.41
N ASN A 294 -4.23 -17.32 -30.11
CA ASN A 294 -5.14 -16.21 -30.37
C ASN A 294 -6.45 -16.42 -29.59
N ARG A 295 -6.58 -15.79 -28.42
CA ARG A 295 -7.71 -15.97 -27.52
C ARG A 295 -8.14 -14.63 -26.95
N TRP A 296 -9.45 -14.38 -27.04
CA TRP A 296 -10.08 -13.17 -26.53
C TRP A 296 -11.19 -13.61 -25.58
N VAL A 297 -11.05 -13.30 -24.29
CA VAL A 297 -11.96 -13.81 -23.26
C VAL A 297 -12.41 -12.72 -22.29
N GLN A 298 -13.44 -13.04 -21.52
CA GLN A 298 -14.00 -12.15 -20.50
C GLN A 298 -14.55 -12.94 -19.31
N THR A 299 -14.70 -12.26 -18.17
CA THR A 299 -15.29 -12.84 -16.95
C THR A 299 -16.81 -13.00 -17.05
N GLN A 300 -17.39 -13.99 -16.34
CA GLN A 300 -18.84 -14.01 -16.17
C GLN A 300 -19.33 -13.03 -15.08
N GLN A 301 -18.47 -12.65 -14.14
CA GLN A 301 -18.75 -11.61 -13.15
C GLN A 301 -18.95 -10.24 -13.83
N LEU A 302 -19.91 -9.46 -13.31
CA LEU A 302 -20.19 -8.09 -13.70
C LEU A 302 -19.56 -7.10 -12.71
N PHE A 303 -19.15 -5.95 -13.22
CA PHE A 303 -18.50 -4.86 -12.51
C PHE A 303 -19.20 -3.54 -12.80
N THR A 304 -19.06 -2.60 -11.87
CA THR A 304 -19.35 -1.19 -12.11
C THR A 304 -18.03 -0.44 -12.11
N VAL A 305 -17.75 0.26 -13.20
CA VAL A 305 -16.58 1.13 -13.35
C VAL A 305 -17.04 2.56 -13.05
N THR A 306 -16.57 3.12 -11.95
CA THR A 306 -16.76 4.52 -11.54
C THR A 306 -15.49 5.32 -11.86
N PRO A 307 -15.51 6.66 -11.76
CA PRO A 307 -14.30 7.47 -11.94
C PRO A 307 -13.12 7.09 -11.03
N GLU A 308 -13.40 6.43 -9.90
CA GLU A 308 -12.43 6.00 -8.90
C GLU A 308 -11.91 4.58 -9.14
N THR A 309 -12.39 3.88 -10.17
CA THR A 309 -12.05 2.46 -10.36
C THR A 309 -10.61 2.27 -10.82
N VAL A 310 -9.86 1.48 -10.06
CA VAL A 310 -8.49 1.06 -10.33
C VAL A 310 -8.44 -0.46 -10.52
N ILE A 311 -7.63 -0.89 -11.48
CA ILE A 311 -7.27 -2.30 -11.70
C ILE A 311 -5.78 -2.46 -11.36
N GLU A 312 -5.46 -3.40 -10.49
CA GLU A 312 -4.10 -3.83 -10.19
C GLU A 312 -3.93 -5.29 -10.57
N PHE A 313 -2.78 -5.67 -11.12
CA PHE A 313 -2.48 -7.06 -11.49
C PHE A 313 -0.99 -7.25 -11.79
N ASP A 314 -0.53 -8.49 -11.69
CA ASP A 314 0.76 -8.88 -12.23
C ASP A 314 0.57 -9.52 -13.60
N PHE A 315 1.40 -9.12 -14.56
CA PHE A 315 1.38 -9.62 -15.92
C PHE A 315 2.73 -10.25 -16.28
N LEU A 316 2.67 -11.40 -16.95
CA LEU A 316 3.84 -12.05 -17.53
C LEU A 316 3.51 -12.53 -18.93
N SER A 317 4.41 -12.25 -19.87
CA SER A 317 4.39 -12.84 -21.20
C SER A 317 5.69 -13.58 -21.46
N SER A 318 5.59 -14.83 -21.92
CA SER A 318 6.75 -15.65 -22.30
C SER A 318 7.08 -15.57 -23.79
N ALA A 319 6.21 -14.97 -24.59
CA ALA A 319 6.34 -14.80 -26.03
C ALA A 319 5.44 -13.65 -26.51
N GLU A 320 5.99 -12.80 -27.37
CA GLU A 320 5.32 -11.60 -27.90
C GLU A 320 4.21 -11.96 -28.92
N GLY A 321 2.96 -11.72 -28.52
CA GLY A 321 1.81 -11.68 -29.41
C GLY A 321 1.71 -10.39 -30.22
N GLU A 322 0.65 -10.25 -31.01
CA GLU A 322 0.33 -9.02 -31.72
C GLU A 322 -0.20 -7.95 -30.77
N ILE A 323 -1.14 -8.32 -29.90
CA ILE A 323 -1.72 -7.47 -28.85
C ILE A 323 -1.92 -8.28 -27.57
N HIS A 324 -1.45 -7.74 -26.45
CA HIS A 324 -1.84 -8.18 -25.11
C HIS A 324 -2.61 -7.06 -24.42
N GLY A 325 -3.74 -7.38 -23.80
CA GLY A 325 -4.56 -6.35 -23.19
C GLY A 325 -5.52 -6.82 -22.13
N ILE A 326 -5.94 -5.88 -21.29
CA ILE A 326 -6.93 -6.06 -20.24
C ILE A 326 -7.88 -4.86 -20.23
N GLY A 327 -9.12 -5.02 -19.82
CA GLY A 327 -10.01 -3.88 -19.64
C GLY A 327 -11.38 -4.29 -19.14
N PHE A 328 -12.37 -3.42 -19.34
CA PHE A 328 -13.76 -3.73 -19.08
C PHE A 328 -14.61 -3.40 -20.31
N ASP A 329 -15.57 -4.27 -20.62
CA ASP A 329 -16.52 -4.05 -21.70
C ASP A 329 -17.93 -4.42 -21.26
N GLU A 330 -18.91 -3.60 -21.65
CA GLU A 330 -20.34 -3.84 -21.44
C GLU A 330 -20.90 -4.92 -22.39
N ASP A 331 -20.22 -5.16 -23.51
CA ASP A 331 -20.64 -6.12 -24.52
C ASP A 331 -19.46 -6.83 -25.19
N GLY A 332 -19.69 -7.44 -26.36
CA GLY A 332 -18.66 -8.12 -27.15
C GLY A 332 -18.34 -7.42 -28.47
N ASP A 333 -18.71 -6.14 -28.59
CA ASP A 333 -18.52 -5.31 -29.78
C ASP A 333 -17.22 -4.49 -29.65
N LEU A 334 -16.16 -5.00 -30.28
CA LEU A 334 -14.83 -4.37 -30.30
C LEU A 334 -14.77 -3.02 -31.02
N PHE A 335 -15.87 -2.59 -31.66
CA PHE A 335 -15.92 -1.35 -32.43
C PHE A 335 -16.56 -0.18 -31.68
N ASN A 336 -16.92 -0.39 -30.41
CA ASN A 336 -17.35 0.67 -29.50
C ASN A 336 -16.17 1.60 -29.11
N SER A 337 -16.36 2.43 -28.08
CA SER A 337 -15.28 3.31 -27.61
C SER A 337 -14.16 2.48 -26.97
N PRO A 338 -12.87 2.86 -27.06
CA PRO A 338 -11.77 2.08 -26.49
C PRO A 338 -12.03 1.58 -25.06
N ARG A 339 -11.95 0.27 -24.88
CA ARG A 339 -12.17 -0.44 -23.61
C ARG A 339 -10.95 -1.19 -23.09
N VAL A 340 -10.11 -1.65 -24.02
CA VAL A 340 -8.94 -2.47 -23.71
C VAL A 340 -7.72 -1.58 -23.52
N PHE A 341 -7.03 -1.77 -22.41
CA PHE A 341 -5.70 -1.24 -22.15
C PHE A 341 -4.68 -2.21 -22.76
N GLN A 342 -3.96 -1.76 -23.78
CA GLN A 342 -2.92 -2.54 -24.41
C GLN A 342 -1.63 -2.47 -23.57
N LEU A 343 -1.17 -3.63 -23.12
CA LEU A 343 -0.01 -3.81 -22.23
C LEU A 343 1.27 -4.12 -22.99
N PHE A 344 1.16 -4.95 -24.04
CA PHE A 344 2.28 -5.47 -24.81
C PHE A 344 1.85 -5.82 -26.24
N GLY A 345 2.82 -6.23 -27.06
CA GLY A 345 2.61 -6.77 -28.40
C GLY A 345 3.37 -6.01 -29.48
N CYS A 346 3.58 -6.68 -30.61
CA CYS A 346 4.34 -6.10 -31.72
C CYS A 346 3.54 -5.10 -32.58
N GLN A 347 2.23 -5.04 -32.39
CA GLN A 347 1.34 -4.09 -33.09
C GLN A 347 0.82 -3.02 -32.13
N THR A 348 0.45 -1.86 -32.64
CA THR A 348 -0.32 -0.87 -31.86
C THR A 348 -1.77 -0.91 -32.34
N TRP A 349 -2.68 -1.28 -31.45
CA TRP A 349 -4.10 -1.28 -31.77
C TRP A 349 -4.72 0.10 -31.50
N ASN A 350 -5.11 0.80 -32.56
CA ASN A 350 -5.65 2.17 -32.46
C ASN A 350 -7.05 2.26 -31.78
N LYS A 351 -7.63 1.13 -31.38
CA LYS A 351 -8.85 1.06 -30.57
C LYS A 351 -8.58 0.65 -29.13
N ALA A 352 -7.32 0.37 -28.78
CA ALA A 352 -6.90 0.21 -27.40
C ALA A 352 -6.41 1.53 -26.82
N ILE A 353 -6.54 1.65 -25.50
CA ILE A 353 -5.89 2.65 -24.68
C ILE A 353 -4.46 2.17 -24.43
N GLN A 354 -3.45 3.00 -24.69
CA GLN A 354 -2.05 2.61 -24.46
C GLN A 354 -1.67 2.92 -23.02
N VAL A 355 -1.13 1.94 -22.30
CA VAL A 355 -0.64 2.13 -20.92
C VAL A 355 0.76 2.69 -20.90
N ILE A 356 1.14 3.33 -19.79
CA ILE A 356 2.50 3.79 -19.52
C ILE A 356 2.81 3.45 -18.04
N PRO A 357 3.88 2.69 -17.74
CA PRO A 357 4.79 2.05 -18.69
C PRO A 357 4.12 0.87 -19.43
N GLN A 358 4.63 0.51 -20.61
CA GLN A 358 4.26 -0.74 -21.30
C GLN A 358 5.18 -1.86 -20.84
N TYR A 359 4.69 -3.11 -20.94
CA TYR A 359 5.57 -4.27 -20.91
C TYR A 359 6.41 -4.27 -22.18
N THR A 360 7.68 -4.66 -22.09
CA THR A 360 8.64 -4.57 -23.19
C THR A 360 9.30 -5.92 -23.47
N THR A 361 10.04 -6.00 -24.57
CA THR A 361 10.76 -7.22 -24.93
C THR A 361 11.87 -7.59 -23.94
N THR A 362 12.34 -6.65 -23.11
CA THR A 362 13.28 -6.96 -22.01
C THR A 362 12.61 -7.59 -20.80
N ASP A 363 11.29 -7.43 -20.67
CA ASP A 363 10.53 -7.95 -19.54
C ASP A 363 10.08 -9.40 -19.78
N ILE A 364 10.12 -9.90 -21.02
CA ILE A 364 9.70 -11.26 -21.40
C ILE A 364 10.24 -12.32 -20.42
N GLY A 365 9.33 -13.12 -19.87
CA GLY A 365 9.60 -14.15 -18.88
C GLY A 365 9.63 -13.67 -17.42
N ASN A 366 9.47 -12.37 -17.18
CA ASN A 366 9.39 -11.79 -15.84
C ASN A 366 7.96 -11.31 -15.54
N TRP A 367 7.61 -11.32 -14.26
CA TRP A 367 6.37 -10.70 -13.80
C TRP A 367 6.57 -9.19 -13.67
N VAL A 368 5.63 -8.42 -14.20
CA VAL A 368 5.58 -6.95 -14.06
C VAL A 368 4.23 -6.56 -13.48
N HIS A 369 4.26 -5.74 -12.42
CA HIS A 369 3.06 -5.21 -11.80
C HIS A 369 2.50 -4.02 -12.58
N PHE A 370 1.19 -3.98 -12.75
CA PHE A 370 0.47 -2.88 -13.37
C PHE A 370 -0.61 -2.33 -12.44
N THR A 371 -0.73 -1.00 -12.43
CA THR A 371 -1.81 -0.26 -11.78
C THR A 371 -2.44 0.66 -12.81
N ILE A 372 -3.73 0.48 -13.10
CA ILE A 372 -4.45 1.26 -14.12
C ILE A 372 -5.68 1.91 -13.50
N ALA A 373 -5.73 3.24 -13.50
CA ALA A 373 -6.89 4.02 -13.11
C ALA A 373 -7.97 4.00 -14.22
N ALA A 374 -8.60 2.84 -14.43
CA ALA A 374 -9.54 2.61 -15.52
C ALA A 374 -10.70 3.63 -15.55
N GLY A 375 -11.15 4.07 -14.36
CA GLY A 375 -12.20 5.07 -14.18
C GLY A 375 -11.92 6.43 -14.80
N GLU A 376 -10.65 6.80 -14.99
CA GLU A 376 -10.26 8.06 -15.65
C GLU A 376 -10.50 8.02 -17.17
N PHE A 377 -10.61 6.82 -17.75
CA PHE A 377 -10.78 6.63 -19.19
C PHE A 377 -12.24 6.39 -19.57
N TYR A 378 -12.96 5.59 -18.79
CA TYR A 378 -14.36 5.29 -19.03
C TYR A 378 -15.09 4.87 -17.74
N THR A 379 -16.41 4.97 -17.76
CA THR A 379 -17.30 4.52 -16.69
C THR A 379 -18.45 3.69 -17.27
N GLY A 380 -19.04 2.83 -16.47
CA GLY A 380 -20.12 1.95 -16.94
C GLY A 380 -20.64 1.00 -15.86
N THR A 381 -21.84 0.49 -16.07
CA THR A 381 -22.45 -0.59 -15.27
C THR A 381 -22.53 -1.86 -16.10
N ASP A 382 -22.70 -3.00 -15.45
CA ASP A 382 -22.81 -4.31 -16.11
C ASP A 382 -21.60 -4.67 -17.00
N MET A 383 -20.41 -4.17 -16.62
CA MET A 383 -19.18 -4.39 -17.36
C MET A 383 -18.57 -5.76 -17.02
N ARG A 384 -17.92 -6.42 -17.96
CA ARG A 384 -17.14 -7.64 -17.75
C ARG A 384 -15.66 -7.31 -17.91
N MET A 385 -14.79 -7.92 -17.11
CA MET A 385 -13.37 -7.76 -17.33
C MET A 385 -12.96 -8.61 -18.54
N VAL A 386 -12.23 -8.01 -19.47
CA VAL A 386 -11.80 -8.63 -20.73
C VAL A 386 -10.29 -8.82 -20.73
N PHE A 387 -9.84 -9.89 -21.38
CA PHE A 387 -8.43 -10.25 -21.56
C PHE A 387 -8.21 -10.61 -23.02
N VAL A 388 -7.18 -10.01 -23.61
CA VAL A 388 -6.92 -10.03 -25.05
C VAL A 388 -5.51 -10.55 -25.28
N ASN A 389 -5.41 -11.76 -25.83
CA ASN A 389 -4.17 -12.33 -26.34
C ASN A 389 -4.33 -12.54 -27.85
N ASP A 390 -4.04 -11.50 -28.61
CA ASP A 390 -4.13 -11.52 -30.06
C ASP A 390 -2.80 -12.02 -30.66
N ASP A 391 -2.86 -13.10 -31.42
CA ASP A 391 -1.73 -13.59 -32.23
C ASP A 391 -2.26 -14.49 -33.34
N ASP A 392 -2.81 -13.90 -34.40
CA ASP A 392 -3.39 -14.64 -35.52
C ASP A 392 -2.35 -15.14 -36.53
N ARG A 393 -1.06 -14.83 -36.27
CA ARG A 393 0.11 -15.33 -36.99
C ARG A 393 0.30 -16.85 -36.80
N ASP A 394 0.98 -17.50 -37.75
CA ASP A 394 1.32 -18.93 -37.68
C ASP A 394 2.84 -19.13 -37.54
N PRO A 395 3.34 -19.74 -36.44
CA PRO A 395 2.59 -20.25 -35.28
C PRO A 395 2.15 -19.14 -34.32
N ALA A 396 0.94 -19.25 -33.79
CA ALA A 396 0.41 -18.39 -32.73
C ALA A 396 1.08 -18.76 -31.41
N THR A 397 2.12 -18.01 -31.04
CA THR A 397 2.96 -18.27 -29.87
C THR A 397 2.76 -17.27 -28.74
N GLY A 398 2.01 -16.20 -28.98
CA GLY A 398 1.63 -15.19 -27.99
C GLY A 398 1.10 -15.85 -26.72
N SER A 399 1.64 -15.43 -25.58
CA SER A 399 1.25 -15.96 -24.28
C SER A 399 1.14 -14.84 -23.26
N GLU A 400 0.19 -14.98 -22.35
CA GLU A 400 0.01 -14.08 -21.23
C GLU A 400 -0.47 -14.82 -20.00
N HIS A 401 -0.02 -14.34 -18.84
CA HIS A 401 -0.51 -14.73 -17.54
C HIS A 401 -0.89 -13.48 -16.78
N PHE A 402 -2.09 -13.50 -16.20
CA PHE A 402 -2.55 -12.50 -15.25
C PHE A 402 -2.76 -13.17 -13.90
N LYS A 403 -2.19 -12.62 -12.85
CA LYS A 403 -2.47 -13.04 -11.47
C LYS A 403 -2.61 -11.83 -10.57
N ASN A 404 -3.07 -12.06 -9.35
CA ASN A 404 -3.26 -10.99 -8.36
C ASN A 404 -4.16 -9.85 -8.90
N VAL A 405 -5.11 -10.20 -9.77
CA VAL A 405 -5.99 -9.21 -10.38
C VAL A 405 -6.94 -8.67 -9.33
N LYS A 406 -6.93 -7.37 -9.10
CA LYS A 406 -7.70 -6.66 -8.08
C LYS A 406 -8.44 -5.50 -8.74
N VAL A 407 -9.74 -5.40 -8.49
CA VAL A 407 -10.57 -4.27 -8.94
C VAL A 407 -11.06 -3.56 -7.71
N HIS A 408 -10.69 -2.31 -7.53
CA HIS A 408 -11.05 -1.56 -6.33
C HIS A 408 -11.25 -0.08 -6.63
N GLN A 409 -11.72 0.67 -5.64
CA GLN A 409 -12.00 2.10 -5.77
C GLN A 409 -10.92 2.89 -5.02
N VAL A 410 -10.22 3.77 -5.74
CA VAL A 410 -9.26 4.72 -5.19
C VAL A 410 -9.73 6.13 -5.46
N ILE A 411 -10.02 6.85 -4.40
CA ILE A 411 -10.32 8.28 -4.44
C ILE A 411 -8.99 9.03 -4.41
N SER A 412 -8.73 9.86 -5.40
CA SER A 412 -7.60 10.79 -5.42
C SER A 412 -8.07 12.20 -5.09
N LYS A 413 -7.41 12.86 -4.13
CA LYS A 413 -7.66 14.26 -3.76
C LYS A 413 -6.38 15.04 -3.63
N THR A 414 -6.39 16.25 -4.17
CA THR A 414 -5.27 17.19 -4.14
C THR A 414 -5.53 18.30 -3.11
N LEU A 415 -4.67 18.37 -2.10
CA LEU A 415 -4.63 19.42 -1.08
C LEU A 415 -3.54 20.44 -1.43
N GLY A 416 -3.73 21.71 -1.11
CA GLY A 416 -2.75 22.77 -1.31
C GLY A 416 -3.31 23.95 -2.09
N ASP A 417 -2.42 24.82 -2.57
CA ASP A 417 -2.81 26.08 -3.22
C ASP A 417 -2.43 26.16 -4.70
N ALA A 418 -2.03 25.02 -5.28
CA ALA A 418 -1.87 24.89 -6.72
C ALA A 418 -3.21 25.04 -7.45
N SER A 419 -3.18 25.52 -8.69
CA SER A 419 -4.38 25.71 -9.52
C SER A 419 -5.19 24.44 -9.78
N THR A 420 -4.61 23.27 -9.54
CA THR A 420 -5.19 21.94 -9.73
C THR A 420 -5.71 21.33 -8.43
N SER A 421 -5.64 22.04 -7.30
CA SER A 421 -6.02 21.50 -5.99
C SER A 421 -7.54 21.35 -5.86
N ASP A 422 -7.99 20.21 -5.35
CA ASP A 422 -9.40 19.97 -5.00
C ASP A 422 -9.80 20.75 -3.74
N TYR A 423 -8.86 20.90 -2.80
CA TYR A 423 -9.06 21.58 -1.53
C TYR A 423 -8.02 22.69 -1.32
N THR A 424 -8.39 23.94 -1.62
CA THR A 424 -7.50 25.10 -1.46
C THR A 424 -7.31 25.53 -0.01
N GLY A 425 -6.17 26.14 0.33
CA GLY A 425 -5.87 26.67 1.66
C GLY A 425 -5.63 25.58 2.71
N THR A 426 -5.29 24.38 2.27
CA THR A 426 -5.06 23.20 3.12
C THR A 426 -3.58 22.92 3.38
N ILE A 427 -2.68 23.76 2.86
CA ILE A 427 -1.26 23.72 3.16
C ILE A 427 -0.83 25.07 3.75
N ALA A 428 0.02 25.01 4.78
CA ALA A 428 0.71 26.18 5.29
C ALA A 428 2.16 25.81 5.57
N GLU A 429 3.10 26.60 5.07
CA GLU A 429 4.53 26.30 5.16
C GLU A 429 5.40 27.50 5.48
N THR A 430 6.61 27.22 5.90
CA THR A 430 7.66 28.20 6.15
C THR A 430 9.02 27.52 6.09
N PHE A 431 10.09 28.29 6.28
CA PHE A 431 11.42 27.75 6.49
C PHE A 431 12.10 28.42 7.68
N THR A 432 12.90 27.66 8.41
CA THR A 432 13.70 28.18 9.54
C THR A 432 15.08 28.58 9.06
N ASN A 433 15.70 29.60 9.66
CA ASN A 433 17.15 29.85 9.49
C ASN A 433 17.88 29.61 10.82
N LEU A 434 19.20 29.88 10.84
CA LEU A 434 20.05 29.85 12.03
C LEU A 434 19.81 31.00 13.02
N ASP A 435 18.65 31.66 12.94
CA ASP A 435 18.30 32.88 13.66
C ASP A 435 16.84 32.87 14.16
N THR A 436 16.38 34.03 14.64
CA THR A 436 15.02 34.22 15.16
C THR A 436 14.06 34.81 14.11
N ALA A 437 14.41 34.79 12.82
CA ALA A 437 13.53 35.29 11.77
C ALA A 437 12.33 34.36 11.59
N ILE A 438 11.17 34.96 11.33
CA ILE A 438 9.95 34.29 10.92
C ILE A 438 9.82 34.52 9.41
N ASN A 439 9.72 33.45 8.63
CA ASN A 439 9.68 33.50 7.17
C ASN A 439 8.32 33.07 6.58
N GLU A 440 7.26 33.07 7.39
CA GLU A 440 5.89 32.91 6.87
C GLU A 440 5.56 34.03 5.87
N GLY A 441 4.82 33.70 4.81
CA GLY A 441 4.45 34.62 3.74
C GLY A 441 5.54 34.84 2.67
N ALA A 442 6.68 34.14 2.76
CA ALA A 442 7.70 34.17 1.72
C ALA A 442 7.19 33.47 0.45
N ASP A 443 7.53 34.00 -0.74
CA ASP A 443 7.14 33.41 -2.02
C ASP A 443 7.97 32.16 -2.42
N HIS A 444 8.89 31.75 -1.54
CA HIS A 444 9.77 30.61 -1.69
C HIS A 444 10.10 29.97 -0.34
N ILE A 445 10.46 28.71 -0.39
CA ILE A 445 11.02 27.91 0.70
C ILE A 445 12.31 27.24 0.21
N SER A 446 13.19 26.82 1.11
CA SER A 446 14.48 26.24 0.68
C SER A 446 15.07 25.28 1.70
N THR A 447 15.98 24.46 1.20
CA THR A 447 16.87 23.58 1.96
C THR A 447 18.31 23.93 1.63
N TRP A 448 19.19 24.05 2.62
CA TRP A 448 20.51 24.64 2.49
C TRP A 448 21.46 24.06 3.53
N SER A 449 22.66 23.69 3.07
CA SER A 449 23.76 23.25 3.92
C SER A 449 24.91 24.24 3.84
N TRP A 450 25.20 24.85 4.99
CA TRP A 450 26.23 25.86 5.17
C TRP A 450 26.79 25.83 6.60
N SER A 451 28.09 25.61 6.72
CA SER A 451 28.89 25.92 7.91
C SER A 451 30.33 26.22 7.52
N SER A 452 31.12 26.76 8.45
CA SER A 452 32.57 26.88 8.29
C SER A 452 33.29 26.31 9.51
N PRO A 453 34.28 25.41 9.34
CA PRO A 453 34.76 24.83 8.07
C PRO A 453 33.78 23.79 7.48
N ALA A 454 34.10 23.29 6.28
CA ALA A 454 33.47 22.09 5.72
C ALA A 454 33.74 20.86 6.63
N PRO A 455 32.88 19.82 6.62
CA PRO A 455 31.65 19.72 5.84
C PRO A 455 30.57 20.72 6.27
N HIS A 456 29.81 21.20 5.30
CA HIS A 456 28.69 22.13 5.47
C HIS A 456 27.48 21.38 6.04
N THR A 457 27.04 21.74 7.24
CA THR A 457 25.87 21.15 7.90
C THR A 457 24.57 21.88 7.52
N PRO A 458 23.38 21.29 7.77
CA PRO A 458 22.10 21.98 7.58
C PRO A 458 22.08 23.37 8.23
N ALA A 459 21.62 24.36 7.46
CA ALA A 459 21.52 25.76 7.83
C ALA A 459 20.09 26.33 7.74
N ASN A 460 19.18 25.57 7.15
CA ASN A 460 17.75 25.82 7.21
C ASN A 460 16.97 24.50 7.17
N THR A 461 15.68 24.58 7.40
CA THR A 461 14.73 23.47 7.19
C THR A 461 13.43 24.04 6.65
N ILE A 462 12.67 23.24 5.91
CA ILE A 462 11.29 23.55 5.52
C ILE A 462 10.36 22.93 6.55
N ILE A 463 9.34 23.66 6.99
CA ILE A 463 8.26 23.14 7.86
C ILE A 463 6.94 23.37 7.15
N LEU A 464 6.10 22.32 7.07
CA LEU A 464 4.81 22.36 6.39
C LEU A 464 3.74 21.65 7.22
N GLN A 465 2.55 22.26 7.32
CA GLN A 465 1.35 21.67 7.91
C GLN A 465 0.29 21.45 6.84
N ALA A 466 -0.44 20.34 6.94
CA ALA A 466 -1.53 19.99 6.02
C ALA A 466 -2.84 19.81 6.78
N ASP A 467 -3.91 20.46 6.33
CA ASP A 467 -5.27 20.25 6.83
C ASP A 467 -5.94 19.09 6.10
N LEU A 468 -5.99 17.94 6.77
CA LEU A 468 -6.58 16.70 6.25
C LEU A 468 -8.07 16.54 6.58
N SER A 469 -8.74 17.56 7.12
CA SER A 469 -10.14 17.45 7.59
C SER A 469 -11.16 17.10 6.49
N ASN A 470 -10.80 17.29 5.21
CA ASN A 470 -11.61 16.91 4.06
C ASN A 470 -11.43 15.44 3.64
N ILE A 471 -10.44 14.73 4.21
CA ILE A 471 -10.26 13.29 4.00
C ILE A 471 -11.09 12.54 5.06
N PRO A 472 -11.90 11.54 4.68
CA PRO A 472 -12.72 10.79 5.64
C PRO A 472 -11.89 10.15 6.76
N ALA A 473 -12.41 10.18 7.99
CA ALA A 473 -11.72 9.63 9.16
C ALA A 473 -11.51 8.09 9.09
N ASN A 474 -12.27 7.40 8.25
CA ASN A 474 -12.15 5.96 7.97
C ASN A 474 -11.45 5.69 6.62
N ALA A 475 -10.71 6.67 6.08
CA ALA A 475 -9.94 6.48 4.87
C ALA A 475 -8.69 5.62 5.16
N TYR A 476 -8.50 4.61 4.31
CA TYR A 476 -7.22 3.93 4.21
C TYR A 476 -6.42 4.57 3.08
N ILE A 477 -5.30 5.20 3.43
CA ILE A 477 -4.42 5.92 2.53
C ILE A 477 -3.56 4.90 1.78
N THR A 478 -3.81 4.75 0.49
CA THR A 478 -3.04 3.85 -0.36
C THR A 478 -1.74 4.51 -0.83
N GLU A 479 -1.74 5.83 -0.99
CA GLU A 479 -0.55 6.63 -1.25
C GLU A 479 -0.80 8.09 -0.86
N ALA A 480 0.20 8.75 -0.28
CA ALA A 480 0.25 10.20 -0.23
C ALA A 480 1.63 10.71 -0.63
N ARG A 481 1.65 11.77 -1.46
CA ARG A 481 2.90 12.42 -1.91
C ARG A 481 2.80 13.94 -1.81
N LEU A 482 3.82 14.57 -1.24
CA LEU A 482 4.03 16.02 -1.28
C LEU A 482 4.76 16.38 -2.58
N TYR A 483 4.31 17.43 -3.26
CA TYR A 483 4.94 17.98 -4.46
C TYR A 483 5.41 19.42 -4.21
N LEU A 484 6.69 19.67 -4.44
CA LEU A 484 7.30 21.00 -4.41
C LEU A 484 7.94 21.30 -5.77
N TYR A 485 7.78 22.53 -6.28
CA TYR A 485 8.40 22.94 -7.54
C TYR A 485 9.75 23.60 -7.28
N GLN A 486 10.85 22.97 -7.72
CA GLN A 486 12.19 23.53 -7.64
C GLN A 486 12.38 24.67 -8.65
N THR A 487 12.70 25.85 -8.15
CA THR A 487 12.91 27.08 -8.94
C THR A 487 14.39 27.44 -9.07
N GLY A 488 15.26 26.91 -8.20
CA GLY A 488 16.69 27.20 -8.22
C GLY A 488 17.54 26.22 -7.44
N SER A 489 18.83 26.20 -7.76
CA SER A 489 19.84 25.32 -7.14
C SER A 489 21.20 26.02 -7.03
N VAL A 490 21.96 25.67 -6.00
CA VAL A 490 23.35 26.11 -5.76
C VAL A 490 24.17 24.92 -5.26
N GLY A 491 25.45 24.87 -5.60
CA GLY A 491 26.41 23.93 -5.02
C GLY A 491 26.48 22.59 -5.75
N ALA A 492 26.41 21.49 -5.01
CA ALA A 492 26.58 20.15 -5.53
C ALA A 492 25.51 19.79 -6.58
N ALA A 493 25.94 18.97 -7.55
CA ALA A 493 25.08 18.49 -8.63
C ALA A 493 23.88 17.69 -8.11
N GLU A 494 24.09 16.95 -7.02
CA GLU A 494 23.09 16.16 -6.31
C GLU A 494 23.04 16.59 -4.85
N TYR A 495 21.86 16.52 -4.24
CA TYR A 495 21.64 16.94 -2.86
C TYR A 495 20.51 16.13 -2.23
N ALA A 496 20.85 15.21 -1.33
CA ALA A 496 19.86 14.37 -0.67
C ALA A 496 19.01 15.20 0.32
N ASN A 497 17.69 15.08 0.21
CA ASN A 497 16.73 15.77 1.05
C ASN A 497 15.74 14.78 1.65
N SER A 498 15.70 14.72 2.97
CA SER A 498 14.85 13.82 3.74
C SER A 498 13.64 14.54 4.32
N ILE A 499 12.50 13.85 4.33
CA ILE A 499 11.23 14.33 4.89
C ILE A 499 10.88 13.56 6.17
N HIS A 500 10.42 14.28 7.19
CA HIS A 500 10.19 13.72 8.51
C HIS A 500 8.89 14.22 9.12
N LYS A 501 8.22 13.36 9.89
CA LYS A 501 7.10 13.74 10.75
C LYS A 501 7.59 14.59 11.92
N ILE A 502 6.93 15.72 12.20
CA ILE A 502 7.21 16.51 13.40
C ILE A 502 6.56 15.86 14.62
N ILE A 503 7.32 15.75 15.71
CA ILE A 503 6.90 15.13 16.98
C ILE A 503 7.24 16.02 18.18
N GLY A 504 6.52 15.83 19.29
CA GLY A 504 6.78 16.49 20.57
C GLY A 504 6.31 17.96 20.66
N SER A 505 6.58 18.78 19.64
CA SER A 505 6.22 20.20 19.62
C SER A 505 5.43 20.56 18.37
N ASN A 506 4.14 20.87 18.53
CA ASN A 506 3.28 21.38 17.45
C ASN A 506 3.68 22.83 17.08
N PRO A 507 4.21 23.09 15.87
CA PRO A 507 4.54 24.43 15.42
C PRO A 507 3.31 25.26 15.09
N VAL A 508 3.47 26.58 15.13
CA VAL A 508 2.52 27.55 14.56
C VAL A 508 3.26 28.26 13.44
N ILE A 509 2.92 27.98 12.18
CA ILE A 509 3.70 28.41 10.99
C ILE A 509 4.10 29.90 11.05
N ALA A 510 3.16 30.80 11.37
CA ALA A 510 3.40 32.24 11.50
C ALA A 510 4.29 32.68 12.69
N GLN A 511 4.81 31.75 13.49
CA GLN A 511 5.63 32.01 14.68
C GLN A 511 6.92 31.19 14.73
N VAL A 512 7.13 30.30 13.76
CA VAL A 512 8.29 29.41 13.68
C VAL A 512 9.56 30.22 13.45
N THR A 513 10.62 29.84 14.17
CA THR A 513 11.98 30.36 14.02
C THR A 513 12.98 29.22 14.12
N GLY A 514 14.28 29.49 13.93
CA GLY A 514 15.34 28.51 14.19
C GLY A 514 15.38 27.98 15.62
N TYR A 515 14.85 28.73 16.59
CA TYR A 515 14.91 28.37 18.02
C TYR A 515 13.56 27.93 18.61
N ASN A 516 12.44 28.36 18.04
CA ASN A 516 11.11 28.13 18.61
C ASN A 516 10.13 27.59 17.59
N ALA A 517 9.32 26.60 18.03
CA ALA A 517 8.21 26.05 17.27
C ALA A 517 7.01 27.01 17.21
N ARG A 518 6.83 27.77 18.29
CA ARG A 518 5.83 28.82 18.45
C ARG A 518 6.24 29.71 19.63
N GLU A 519 5.49 30.78 19.87
CA GLU A 519 5.78 31.72 20.94
C GLU A 519 6.02 30.99 22.29
N ASN A 520 7.13 31.31 22.95
CA ASN A 520 7.55 30.74 24.24
C ASN A 520 7.70 29.20 24.27
N THR A 521 7.77 28.52 23.12
CA THR A 521 7.96 27.07 23.03
C THR A 521 9.20 26.76 22.18
N PRO A 522 10.37 26.54 22.81
CA PRO A 522 11.59 26.24 22.08
C PRO A 522 11.54 24.86 21.43
N TRP A 523 12.28 24.72 20.33
CA TRP A 523 12.64 23.41 19.79
C TRP A 523 13.57 22.68 20.74
N THR A 524 13.54 21.34 20.69
CA THR A 524 14.47 20.49 21.44
C THR A 524 15.88 20.70 20.91
N ALA A 525 16.86 20.82 21.81
CA ALA A 525 18.26 20.99 21.44
C ALA A 525 18.76 19.79 20.62
N VAL A 526 19.65 20.06 19.67
CA VAL A 526 20.25 19.05 18.79
C VAL A 526 21.67 18.67 19.28
N PRO A 527 22.17 17.47 18.95
CA PRO A 527 23.56 17.11 19.19
C PRO A 527 24.57 18.07 18.55
N ASP A 528 25.79 18.07 19.09
CA ASP A 528 26.89 18.86 18.54
C ASP A 528 27.18 18.45 17.09
N GLY A 529 27.19 19.44 16.18
CA GLY A 529 27.48 19.25 14.77
C GLY A 529 26.27 18.90 13.90
N SER A 530 25.06 18.82 14.46
CA SER A 530 23.84 18.58 13.66
C SER A 530 23.46 19.75 12.75
N SER A 531 23.83 20.97 13.12
CA SER A 531 23.63 22.20 12.36
C SER A 531 24.70 23.24 12.75
N TYR A 532 24.82 24.32 11.99
CA TYR A 532 25.75 25.38 12.35
C TYR A 532 25.37 26.01 13.70
N ASN A 533 26.33 26.11 14.62
CA ASN A 533 26.11 26.53 16.01
C ASN A 533 25.05 25.72 16.78
N ASN A 534 24.71 24.51 16.32
CA ASN A 534 23.68 23.65 16.92
C ASN A 534 22.31 24.35 17.06
N VAL A 535 21.95 25.22 16.13
CA VAL A 535 20.62 25.84 16.12
C VAL A 535 19.59 24.75 15.83
N PRO A 536 18.56 24.56 16.68
CA PRO A 536 17.68 23.39 16.58
C PRO A 536 16.91 23.24 15.28
N MET A 537 16.31 24.31 14.76
CA MET A 537 15.54 24.33 13.50
C MET A 537 14.49 23.20 13.39
N GLY A 538 13.93 22.73 14.51
CA GLY A 538 13.01 21.59 14.52
C GLY A 538 13.65 20.20 14.42
N LEU A 539 14.96 20.08 14.14
CA LEU A 539 15.67 18.81 13.96
C LEU A 539 15.70 17.92 15.22
N GLY A 540 15.53 18.50 16.42
CA GLY A 540 15.37 17.74 17.66
C GLY A 540 13.96 17.18 17.90
N ASN A 541 13.03 17.47 17.00
CA ASN A 541 11.60 17.20 17.12
C ASN A 541 11.06 16.46 15.89
N ILE A 542 11.86 15.58 15.29
CA ILE A 542 11.46 14.78 14.13
C ILE A 542 11.50 13.29 14.42
N ALA A 543 10.61 12.54 13.78
CA ALA A 543 10.71 11.08 13.67
C ALA A 543 11.80 10.69 12.65
N PRO A 544 12.12 9.39 12.49
CA PRO A 544 12.91 8.92 11.36
C PRO A 544 12.35 9.43 10.01
N ALA A 545 13.21 9.51 9.00
CA ALA A 545 12.78 9.95 7.67
C ALA A 545 11.78 8.94 7.11
N GLU A 546 10.70 9.42 6.50
CA GLU A 546 9.79 8.55 5.74
C GLU A 546 10.25 8.38 4.29
N ASP A 547 10.83 9.43 3.71
CA ASP A 547 11.40 9.40 2.38
C ASP A 547 12.65 10.28 2.29
N THR A 548 13.56 9.94 1.37
CA THR A 548 14.74 10.72 1.04
C THR A 548 14.94 10.69 -0.47
N ILE A 549 14.88 11.85 -1.10
CA ILE A 549 15.09 11.97 -2.55
C ILE A 549 16.39 12.70 -2.86
N LEU A 550 17.02 12.31 -3.96
CA LEU A 550 18.24 12.94 -4.47
C LEU A 550 17.86 14.06 -5.44
N LEU A 551 18.11 15.31 -5.04
CA LEU A 551 17.75 16.46 -5.85
C LEU A 551 18.89 16.87 -6.78
N ASP A 552 18.61 16.88 -8.08
CA ASP A 552 19.53 17.44 -9.07
C ASP A 552 19.38 18.96 -9.21
N THR A 553 20.02 19.55 -10.21
CA THR A 553 19.94 21.00 -10.49
C THR A 553 18.76 21.40 -11.38
N THR A 554 17.94 20.46 -11.83
CA THR A 554 16.87 20.67 -12.80
C THR A 554 15.67 21.35 -12.15
N THR A 555 15.04 22.28 -12.87
CA THR A 555 13.80 22.93 -12.40
C THR A 555 12.60 22.06 -12.72
N GLY A 556 11.65 21.95 -11.78
CA GLY A 556 10.44 21.17 -11.99
C GLY A 556 9.83 20.68 -10.68
N TYR A 557 8.69 20.00 -10.78
CA TYR A 557 8.09 19.32 -9.63
C TYR A 557 8.90 18.10 -9.23
N LEU A 558 9.14 17.99 -7.92
CA LEU A 558 9.72 16.85 -7.25
C LEU A 558 8.71 16.36 -6.22
N SER A 559 8.81 15.11 -5.80
CA SER A 559 7.86 14.56 -4.84
C SER A 559 8.47 13.64 -3.80
N TRP A 560 7.95 13.73 -2.59
CA TRP A 560 8.29 12.88 -1.45
C TRP A 560 7.08 12.03 -1.06
N LYS A 561 7.29 10.75 -0.76
CA LYS A 561 6.28 9.87 -0.16
C LYS A 561 6.05 10.27 1.30
N ILE A 562 4.80 10.43 1.69
CA ILE A 562 4.32 10.78 3.04
C ILE A 562 3.07 9.97 3.43
N THR A 563 2.97 8.75 2.90
CA THR A 563 1.79 7.88 3.02
C THR A 563 1.51 7.52 4.48
N ASP A 564 2.54 7.13 5.23
CA ASP A 564 2.39 6.67 6.61
C ASP A 564 2.12 7.85 7.55
N MET A 565 2.80 8.99 7.32
CA MET A 565 2.48 10.25 7.99
C MET A 565 1.01 10.62 7.85
N VAL A 566 0.46 10.58 6.63
CA VAL A 566 -0.92 10.95 6.37
C VAL A 566 -1.88 9.93 6.98
N GLN A 567 -1.63 8.63 6.83
CA GLN A 567 -2.45 7.59 7.48
C GLN A 567 -2.49 7.75 9.01
N ASP A 568 -1.34 8.03 9.63
CA ASP A 568 -1.26 8.30 11.06
C ASP A 568 -2.10 9.51 11.48
N TRP A 569 -2.07 10.59 10.69
CA TRP A 569 -2.83 11.80 10.99
C TRP A 569 -4.32 11.63 10.73
N ILE A 570 -4.75 10.79 9.79
CA ILE A 570 -6.16 10.39 9.67
C ILE A 570 -6.60 9.61 10.90
N ASN A 571 -5.78 8.66 11.35
CA ASN A 571 -6.08 7.83 12.52
C ASN A 571 -6.06 8.63 13.83
N LYS A 572 -5.17 9.62 13.96
CA LYS A 572 -4.96 10.45 15.15
C LYS A 572 -4.73 11.92 14.77
N PRO A 573 -5.78 12.66 14.39
CA PRO A 573 -5.67 14.05 13.93
C PRO A 573 -4.99 15.00 14.92
N GLU A 574 -5.09 14.72 16.22
CA GLU A 574 -4.44 15.50 17.28
C GLU A 574 -2.91 15.43 17.27
N THR A 575 -2.33 14.46 16.54
CA THR A 575 -0.88 14.31 16.35
C THR A 575 -0.36 14.94 15.06
N ASN A 576 -1.23 15.57 14.28
CA ASN A 576 -0.85 16.30 13.06
C ASN A 576 -0.13 17.61 13.41
N TYR A 577 1.18 17.52 13.59
CA TYR A 577 2.07 18.67 13.83
C TYR A 577 2.74 19.15 12.54
N GLY A 578 2.46 18.49 11.40
CA GLY A 578 3.13 18.73 10.14
C GLY A 578 4.42 17.93 9.94
N LEU A 579 5.13 18.29 8.88
CA LEU A 579 6.35 17.66 8.42
C LEU A 579 7.51 18.67 8.33
N LEU A 580 8.73 18.14 8.33
CA LEU A 580 9.97 18.87 8.17
C LEU A 580 10.80 18.27 7.04
N ILE A 581 11.35 19.11 6.16
CA ILE A 581 12.33 18.71 5.15
C ILE A 581 13.69 19.33 5.50
N GLN A 582 14.73 18.50 5.47
CA GLN A 582 16.11 18.92 5.63
C GLN A 582 16.98 18.36 4.49
N GLY A 583 18.05 19.07 4.17
CA GLY A 583 19.09 18.54 3.28
C GLY A 583 20.23 17.91 4.07
N GLU A 584 21.04 17.10 3.39
CA GLU A 584 22.21 16.44 3.99
C GLU A 584 23.40 17.39 4.25
N SER A 585 24.40 16.94 5.00
CA SER A 585 25.67 17.67 5.08
C SER A 585 26.49 17.49 3.79
N THR A 586 27.13 18.56 3.31
CA THR A 586 27.80 18.57 2.01
C THR A 586 29.23 19.12 2.08
N GLU A 587 30.13 18.66 1.20
CA GLU A 587 31.52 19.17 1.16
C GLU A 587 31.63 20.60 0.60
N ILE A 588 30.64 21.01 -0.18
CA ILE A 588 30.49 22.38 -0.68
C ILE A 588 29.14 22.92 -0.25
N GLU A 589 29.06 24.23 -0.01
CA GLU A 589 27.79 24.91 0.24
C GLU A 589 26.79 24.55 -0.85
N THR A 590 25.64 24.01 -0.46
CA THR A 590 24.66 23.43 -1.37
C THR A 590 23.26 23.81 -0.92
N GLY A 591 22.40 24.14 -1.89
CA GLY A 591 21.02 24.48 -1.60
C GLY A 591 20.06 24.26 -2.77
N ARG A 592 18.78 24.15 -2.44
CA ARG A 592 17.64 24.05 -3.37
C ARG A 592 16.53 24.98 -2.90
N THR A 593 15.93 25.68 -3.85
CA THR A 593 14.83 26.63 -3.62
C THR A 593 13.59 26.14 -4.32
N PHE A 594 12.45 26.21 -3.63
CA PHE A 594 11.15 25.81 -4.13
C PHE A 594 10.16 26.97 -4.06
N ALA A 595 9.14 26.95 -4.92
CA ALA A 595 8.03 27.88 -4.81
C ALA A 595 7.16 27.56 -3.59
N ALA A 596 6.74 28.60 -2.87
CA ALA A 596 5.79 28.53 -1.76
C ALA A 596 4.36 28.82 -2.23
N SER A 597 3.38 28.68 -1.34
CA SER A 597 1.96 28.98 -1.52
C SER A 597 1.73 30.46 -1.83
N GLU A 598 2.61 31.36 -1.36
CA GLU A 598 2.58 32.78 -1.69
C GLU A 598 3.20 33.11 -3.06
N ASN A 599 3.75 32.14 -3.77
CA ASN A 599 4.32 32.38 -5.09
C ASN A 599 3.26 32.97 -6.04
N GLN A 600 3.64 33.97 -6.83
CA GLN A 600 2.71 34.67 -7.72
C GLN A 600 2.19 33.76 -8.84
N ASP A 601 2.96 32.75 -9.23
CA ASP A 601 2.53 31.74 -10.20
C ASP A 601 1.88 30.56 -9.48
N ALA A 602 0.54 30.49 -9.55
CA ALA A 602 -0.23 29.43 -8.91
C ALA A 602 -0.04 28.04 -9.54
N THR A 603 0.61 27.94 -10.71
CA THR A 603 0.84 26.65 -11.38
C THR A 603 2.04 25.87 -10.82
N ILE A 604 2.89 26.54 -10.04
CA ILE A 604 4.11 25.96 -9.43
C ILE A 604 4.04 25.87 -7.89
N ARG A 605 2.87 26.14 -7.30
CA ARG A 605 2.67 26.12 -5.84
C ARG A 605 2.66 24.69 -5.28
N PRO A 606 2.99 24.50 -4.00
CA PRO A 606 3.00 23.20 -3.37
C PRO A 606 1.60 22.57 -3.30
N PHE A 607 1.56 21.25 -3.39
CA PHE A 607 0.36 20.46 -3.18
C PHE A 607 0.68 19.05 -2.66
N ILE A 608 -0.29 18.41 -2.02
CA ILE A 608 -0.23 17.00 -1.61
C ILE A 608 -1.31 16.26 -2.38
N VAL A 609 -0.95 15.15 -3.01
CA VAL A 609 -1.93 14.20 -3.57
C VAL A 609 -2.12 13.09 -2.54
N VAL A 610 -3.37 12.86 -2.12
CA VAL A 610 -3.77 11.78 -1.23
C VAL A 610 -4.69 10.84 -2.00
N ARG A 611 -4.27 9.59 -2.13
CA ARG A 611 -5.02 8.48 -2.70
C ARG A 611 -5.49 7.58 -1.57
N TYR A 612 -6.78 7.26 -1.54
CA TYR A 612 -7.36 6.49 -0.47
C TYR A 612 -8.59 5.71 -0.91
N SER A 613 -8.96 4.71 -0.12
CA SER A 613 -10.26 4.03 -0.23
C SER A 613 -11.10 4.31 1.02
N VAL A 614 -12.43 4.21 0.88
CA VAL A 614 -13.40 4.49 1.95
C VAL A 614 -14.29 3.28 2.17
N GLY A 615 -14.54 2.94 3.43
CA GLY A 615 -15.48 1.87 3.78
C GLY A 615 -14.84 0.49 3.88
N MET A 616 -13.54 0.44 4.19
CA MET A 616 -12.98 -0.74 4.81
C MET A 616 -13.49 -0.96 6.23
#